data_AF-A0A699QQC8-F1
#
_entry.id   AF-A0A699QQC8-F1
#
_cell.length_a   1.000
_cell.length_b   1.000
_cell.length_c   1.000
_cell.angle_alpha   90.00
_cell.angle_beta   90.00
_cell.angle_gamma   90.00
#
_symmetry.space_group_name_H-M   'P 1'
#
loop_
_entity.id
_entity.type
_entity.pdbx_description
1 polymer ?
#
loop_
_entity_poly.entity_id
_entity_poly.type
_entity_poly.pdbx_seq_one_letter_code
_entity_poly.pdbx_strand_id
1 'polypeptide(L)'
;MEPKTYKEALTRSCWIEAMQEELNEFERLEVWELVPRPDKVMVITLKWIYKVKLDELGGILLNKARLVARGYRQEERIDFEESFAPVARIEAIRIFLAYEAHKNMVVYQMHVKTAFLNGNLREEVYVTQLDGFVDQDNPNYVYKLKRALYGLKQAPRVWYDMLSSFLLSQDFSKGSVDPTIFIRRNGNDLLL
;
A
#
# COMPACT_ATOMS: atom_id res chain seq x y z
N MET A 1 -1.97 7.09 -24.41
CA MET A 1 -3.22 6.40 -24.05
C MET A 1 -2.96 5.35 -22.98
N GLU A 2 -3.83 5.26 -21.98
CA GLU A 2 -3.81 4.27 -20.90
C GLU A 2 -4.35 2.92 -21.42
N PRO A 3 -3.61 1.80 -21.28
CA PRO A 3 -4.09 0.46 -21.64
C PRO A 3 -5.25 0.05 -20.74
N LYS A 4 -6.19 -0.70 -21.30
CA LYS A 4 -7.29 -1.31 -20.53
C LYS A 4 -6.99 -2.74 -20.13
N THR A 5 -6.08 -3.40 -20.84
CA THR A 5 -5.73 -4.80 -20.64
C THR A 5 -4.22 -5.00 -20.55
N TYR A 6 -3.81 -6.09 -19.90
CA TYR A 6 -2.41 -6.53 -19.87
C TYR A 6 -1.85 -6.73 -21.28
N LYS A 7 -2.62 -7.36 -22.17
CA LYS A 7 -2.21 -7.61 -23.56
C LYS A 7 -1.93 -6.31 -24.33
N GLU A 8 -2.76 -5.28 -24.14
CA GLU A 8 -2.50 -3.96 -24.72
C GLU A 8 -1.25 -3.31 -24.14
N ALA A 9 -1.03 -3.43 -22.82
CA ALA A 9 0.13 -2.86 -22.15
C ALA A 9 1.45 -3.46 -22.68
N LEU A 10 1.47 -4.77 -22.96
CA LEU A 10 2.63 -5.46 -23.54
C LEU A 10 3.04 -4.97 -24.94
N THR A 11 2.18 -4.23 -25.65
CA THR A 11 2.53 -3.72 -26.98
C THR A 11 3.47 -2.51 -26.94
N ARG A 12 3.72 -1.94 -25.74
CA ARG A 12 4.45 -0.67 -25.58
C ARG A 12 5.48 -0.78 -24.46
N SER A 13 6.74 -0.48 -24.77
CA SER A 13 7.87 -0.58 -23.84
C SER A 13 7.63 0.19 -22.54
N CYS A 14 7.08 1.41 -22.62
CA CYS A 14 6.86 2.24 -21.43
C CYS A 14 5.90 1.63 -20.39
N TRP A 15 4.99 0.75 -20.79
CA TRP A 15 4.11 0.04 -19.85
C TRP A 15 4.75 -1.25 -19.33
N ILE A 16 5.57 -1.92 -20.16
CA ILE A 16 6.37 -3.07 -19.72
C ILE A 16 7.36 -2.62 -18.63
N GLU A 17 8.06 -1.52 -18.86
CA GLU A 17 8.98 -0.91 -17.88
C GLU A 17 8.25 -0.57 -16.57
N ALA A 18 7.11 0.10 -16.65
CA ALA A 18 6.31 0.45 -15.47
C ALA A 18 5.79 -0.79 -14.70
N MET A 19 5.48 -1.88 -15.41
CA MET A 19 5.10 -3.15 -14.79
C MET A 19 6.28 -3.84 -14.12
N GLN A 20 7.45 -3.83 -14.78
CA GLN A 20 8.66 -4.42 -14.23
C GLN A 20 9.12 -3.67 -12.97
N GLU A 21 9.03 -2.33 -12.96
CA GLU A 21 9.31 -1.53 -11.77
C GLU A 21 8.43 -1.96 -10.58
N GLU A 22 7.13 -2.14 -10.79
CA GLU A 22 6.22 -2.61 -9.75
C GLU A 22 6.59 -4.02 -9.28
N LEU A 23 6.88 -4.96 -10.18
CA LEU A 23 7.26 -6.33 -9.81
C LEU A 23 8.60 -6.39 -9.07
N ASN A 24 9.57 -5.55 -9.45
CA ASN A 24 10.85 -5.44 -8.76
C ASN A 24 10.67 -4.95 -7.31
N GLU A 25 9.73 -4.03 -7.07
CA GLU A 25 9.39 -3.60 -5.71
C GLU A 25 8.78 -4.75 -4.90
N PHE A 26 7.98 -5.62 -5.53
CA PHE A 26 7.37 -6.77 -4.86
C PHE A 26 8.42 -7.80 -4.46
N GLU A 27 9.40 -8.06 -5.34
CA GLU A 27 10.54 -8.93 -5.04
C GLU A 27 11.37 -8.35 -3.90
N ARG A 28 11.75 -7.07 -3.98
CA ARG A 28 12.56 -6.40 -2.95
C ARG A 28 11.90 -6.40 -1.57
N LEU A 29 10.58 -6.24 -1.51
CA LEU A 29 9.82 -6.19 -0.26
C LEU A 29 9.30 -7.58 0.19
N GLU A 30 9.65 -8.64 -0.56
CA GLU A 30 9.18 -10.01 -0.34
C GLU A 30 7.67 -10.07 -0.12
N VAL A 31 6.91 -9.39 -1.01
CA VAL A 31 5.48 -9.17 -0.84
C VAL A 31 4.70 -10.48 -0.76
N TRP A 32 5.16 -11.51 -1.46
CA TRP A 32 4.55 -12.81 -1.50
C TRP A 32 5.56 -13.93 -1.67
N GLU A 33 5.09 -15.16 -1.53
CA GLU A 33 5.83 -16.36 -1.88
C GLU A 33 4.94 -17.32 -2.67
N LEU A 34 5.53 -18.09 -3.59
CA LEU A 34 4.81 -19.08 -4.38
C LEU A 34 4.65 -20.37 -3.55
N VAL A 35 3.42 -20.85 -3.39
CA VAL A 35 3.11 -22.04 -2.57
C VAL A 35 2.11 -22.94 -3.27
N PRO A 36 2.08 -24.26 -2.94
CA PRO A 36 1.01 -25.13 -3.37
C PRO A 36 -0.35 -24.54 -2.99
N ARG A 37 -1.31 -24.59 -3.92
CA ARG A 37 -2.65 -24.08 -3.66
C ARG A 37 -3.30 -24.84 -2.51
N PRO A 38 -3.67 -24.17 -1.40
CA PRO A 38 -4.35 -24.83 -0.31
C PRO A 38 -5.78 -25.23 -0.70
N ASP A 39 -6.29 -26.29 -0.07
CA ASP A 39 -7.67 -26.70 -0.24
C ASP A 39 -8.63 -25.73 0.46
N LYS A 40 -9.78 -25.49 -0.17
CA LYS A 40 -10.91 -24.72 0.41
C LYS A 40 -10.60 -23.28 0.84
N VAL A 41 -9.48 -22.71 0.41
CA VAL A 41 -9.19 -21.27 0.62
C VAL A 41 -9.65 -20.42 -0.55
N MET A 42 -10.06 -19.20 -0.24
CA MET A 42 -10.36 -18.21 -1.26
C MET A 42 -9.06 -17.68 -1.89
N VAL A 43 -9.00 -17.72 -3.22
CA VAL A 43 -7.87 -17.16 -3.98
C VAL A 43 -8.34 -15.89 -4.68
N ILE A 44 -7.74 -14.76 -4.33
CA ILE A 44 -8.10 -13.46 -4.88
C ILE A 44 -7.39 -13.25 -6.22
N THR A 45 -8.15 -12.91 -7.25
CA THR A 45 -7.58 -12.56 -8.56
C THR A 45 -6.90 -11.19 -8.51
N LEU A 46 -5.76 -11.08 -9.19
CA LEU A 46 -5.05 -9.81 -9.37
C LEU A 46 -5.55 -9.04 -10.60
N LYS A 47 -5.26 -7.74 -10.66
CA LYS A 47 -5.52 -6.87 -11.81
C LYS A 47 -4.48 -5.78 -11.91
N TRP A 48 -4.02 -5.53 -13.14
CA TRP A 48 -3.22 -4.34 -13.45
C TRP A 48 -4.09 -3.09 -13.57
N ILE A 49 -3.62 -2.02 -12.95
CA ILE A 49 -4.16 -0.67 -13.09
C ILE A 49 -3.07 0.21 -13.70
N TYR A 50 -3.38 0.82 -14.83
CA TYR A 50 -2.48 1.70 -15.57
C TYR A 50 -2.92 3.15 -15.41
N LYS A 51 -1.97 4.04 -15.16
CA LYS A 51 -2.23 5.47 -15.04
C LYS A 51 -1.10 6.27 -15.68
N VAL A 52 -1.45 7.20 -16.55
CA VAL A 52 -0.51 8.22 -17.03
C VAL A 52 -0.54 9.38 -16.05
N LYS A 53 0.64 9.76 -15.56
CA LYS A 53 0.85 11.03 -14.87
C LYS A 53 1.30 12.05 -15.89
N LEU A 54 0.62 13.19 -15.90
CA LEU A 54 0.96 14.32 -16.74
C LEU A 54 1.73 15.36 -15.92
N ASP A 55 2.58 16.12 -16.57
CA ASP A 55 3.16 17.35 -16.01
C ASP A 55 2.15 18.51 -16.10
N GLU A 56 2.56 19.69 -15.62
CA GLU A 56 1.74 20.90 -15.62
C GLU A 56 1.39 21.40 -17.04
N LEU A 57 2.19 21.04 -18.04
CA LEU A 57 2.01 21.40 -19.44
C LEU A 57 1.22 20.34 -20.23
N GLY A 58 0.77 19.27 -19.57
CA GLY A 58 0.06 18.15 -20.20
C GLY A 58 0.95 17.13 -20.90
N GLY A 59 2.28 17.25 -20.77
CA GLY A 59 3.26 16.26 -21.22
C GLY A 59 3.21 15.00 -20.36
N ILE A 60 3.64 13.87 -20.92
CA ILE A 60 3.72 12.60 -20.17
C ILE A 60 4.91 12.66 -19.23
N LEU A 61 4.64 12.78 -17.93
CA LEU A 61 5.65 12.76 -16.89
C LEU A 61 6.06 11.32 -16.53
N LEU A 62 5.08 10.42 -16.36
CA LEU A 62 5.34 9.05 -15.95
C LEU A 62 4.19 8.12 -16.34
N ASN A 63 4.50 6.93 -16.85
CA ASN A 63 3.54 5.83 -16.95
C ASN A 63 3.64 4.99 -15.68
N LYS A 64 2.52 4.79 -14.98
CA LYS A 64 2.48 4.04 -13.74
C LYS A 64 1.60 2.81 -13.89
N ALA A 65 2.17 1.63 -13.70
CA ALA A 65 1.43 0.39 -13.52
C ALA A 65 1.36 0.08 -12.03
N ARG A 66 0.24 -0.49 -11.57
CA ARG A 66 0.08 -1.01 -10.22
C ARG A 66 -0.63 -2.33 -10.28
N LEU A 67 -0.18 -3.25 -9.44
CA LEU A 67 -0.84 -4.53 -9.31
C LEU A 67 -1.73 -4.55 -8.07
N VAL A 68 -3.01 -4.83 -8.29
CA VAL A 68 -4.05 -4.64 -7.29
C VAL A 68 -4.82 -5.93 -7.10
N ALA A 69 -5.04 -6.31 -5.83
CA ALA A 69 -5.92 -7.40 -5.47
C ALA A 69 -7.38 -6.99 -5.65
N ARG A 70 -8.22 -7.89 -6.18
CA ARG A 70 -9.67 -7.70 -6.25
C ARG A 70 -10.33 -7.97 -4.89
N GLY A 71 -9.88 -7.27 -3.85
CA GLY A 71 -10.30 -7.49 -2.46
C GLY A 71 -11.75 -7.13 -2.16
N TYR A 72 -12.50 -6.56 -3.10
CA TYR A 72 -13.96 -6.37 -2.95
C TYR A 72 -14.71 -7.69 -2.72
N ARG A 73 -14.12 -8.83 -3.10
CA ARG A 73 -14.67 -10.15 -2.82
C ARG A 73 -14.42 -10.66 -1.40
N GLN A 74 -13.55 -10.02 -0.62
CA GLN A 74 -13.24 -10.44 0.75
C GLN A 74 -14.43 -10.23 1.70
N GLU A 75 -14.61 -11.14 2.64
CA GLU A 75 -15.65 -11.09 3.68
C GLU A 75 -15.03 -10.84 5.06
N GLU A 76 -15.62 -9.90 5.81
CA GLU A 76 -15.21 -9.60 7.19
C GLU A 76 -15.49 -10.81 8.09
N ARG A 77 -14.59 -11.09 9.04
CA ARG A 77 -14.57 -12.30 9.90
C ARG A 77 -14.33 -13.62 9.17
N ILE A 78 -14.03 -13.58 7.87
CA ILE A 78 -13.61 -14.75 7.09
C ILE A 78 -12.20 -14.51 6.54
N ASP A 79 -12.02 -13.45 5.77
CA ASP A 79 -10.75 -13.11 5.12
C ASP A 79 -9.94 -12.05 5.88
N PHE A 80 -10.58 -11.30 6.78
CA PHE A 80 -9.96 -10.30 7.65
C PHE A 80 -10.85 -10.01 8.86
N GLU A 81 -10.24 -9.61 9.99
CA GLU A 81 -10.98 -9.29 11.22
C GLU A 81 -11.48 -7.84 11.25
N GLU A 82 -10.61 -6.88 10.93
CA GLU A 82 -10.92 -5.45 10.98
C GLU A 82 -10.25 -4.71 9.81
N SER A 83 -11.01 -3.91 9.06
CA SER A 83 -10.48 -3.11 7.95
C SER A 83 -10.34 -1.62 8.24
N PHE A 84 -10.90 -1.14 9.36
CA PHE A 84 -10.96 0.28 9.64
C PHE A 84 -9.56 0.83 9.97
N ALA A 85 -9.14 1.86 9.23
CA ALA A 85 -7.92 2.60 9.49
C ALA A 85 -8.27 4.05 9.86
N PRO A 86 -7.71 4.61 10.94
CA PRO A 86 -7.86 6.01 11.24
C PRO A 86 -7.33 6.90 10.12
N VAL A 87 -8.08 7.96 9.78
CA VAL A 87 -7.69 8.98 8.80
C VAL A 87 -7.67 10.33 9.51
N ALA A 88 -6.60 11.10 9.27
CA ALA A 88 -6.46 12.41 9.87
C ALA A 88 -7.63 13.31 9.48
N ARG A 89 -8.27 13.90 10.49
CA ARG A 89 -9.40 14.81 10.27
C ARG A 89 -8.90 16.16 9.79
N ILE A 90 -9.69 16.84 8.95
CA ILE A 90 -9.30 18.16 8.44
C ILE A 90 -9.19 19.20 9.58
N GLU A 91 -10.01 19.06 10.62
CA GLU A 91 -9.95 19.87 11.83
C GLU A 91 -8.61 19.68 12.55
N ALA A 92 -8.15 18.42 12.68
CA ALA A 92 -6.87 18.09 13.29
C ALA A 92 -5.71 18.68 12.49
N ILE A 93 -5.73 18.55 11.16
CA ILE A 93 -4.72 19.14 10.26
C ILE A 93 -4.69 20.67 10.38
N ARG A 94 -5.85 21.33 10.44
CA ARG A 94 -5.95 22.80 10.59
C ARG A 94 -5.41 23.26 11.94
N ILE A 95 -5.76 22.57 13.02
CA ILE A 95 -5.26 22.88 14.36
C ILE A 95 -3.75 22.68 14.44
N PHE A 96 -3.23 21.59 13.87
CA PHE A 96 -1.80 21.35 13.74
C PHE A 96 -1.11 22.52 13.04
N LEU A 97 -1.51 22.86 11.81
CA LEU A 97 -0.89 23.96 11.05
C LEU A 97 -0.98 25.32 11.77
N ALA A 98 -2.09 25.61 12.43
CA ALA A 98 -2.25 26.84 13.20
C ALA A 98 -1.31 26.89 14.42
N TYR A 99 -1.13 25.76 15.10
CA TYR A 99 -0.21 25.64 16.23
C TYR A 99 1.25 25.78 15.79
N GLU A 100 1.64 25.08 14.71
CA GLU A 100 2.98 25.16 14.12
C GLU A 100 3.33 26.61 13.75
N ALA A 101 2.40 27.33 13.09
CA ALA A 101 2.58 28.73 12.74
C ALA A 101 2.73 29.63 13.98
N HIS A 102 1.93 29.40 15.03
CA HIS A 102 2.02 30.16 16.29
C HIS A 102 3.35 29.89 17.03
N LYS A 103 3.87 28.66 16.96
CA LYS A 103 5.15 28.26 17.57
C LYS A 103 6.37 28.52 16.69
N ASN A 104 6.17 29.08 15.50
CA ASN A 104 7.23 29.31 14.51
C ASN A 104 8.01 28.02 14.18
N MET A 105 7.30 26.90 14.07
CA MET A 105 7.84 25.59 13.72
C MET A 105 7.85 25.39 12.19
N VAL A 106 8.78 24.56 11.71
CA VAL A 106 8.89 24.22 10.28
C VAL A 106 8.16 22.90 10.03
N VAL A 107 7.23 22.92 9.09
CA VAL A 107 6.46 21.73 8.69
C VAL A 107 7.12 21.05 7.50
N TYR A 108 7.32 19.73 7.61
CA TYR A 108 7.81 18.89 6.53
C TYR A 108 6.69 17.96 6.03
N GLN A 109 6.62 17.77 4.71
CA GLN A 109 5.70 16.83 4.08
C GLN A 109 6.48 15.69 3.44
N MET A 110 6.13 14.45 3.79
CA MET A 110 6.70 13.25 3.19
C MET A 110 5.59 12.39 2.57
N HIS A 111 5.81 11.93 1.35
CA HIS A 111 4.96 10.94 0.70
C HIS A 111 5.67 9.58 0.68
N VAL A 112 5.16 8.63 1.47
CA VAL A 112 5.67 7.26 1.49
C VAL A 112 5.26 6.54 0.20
N LYS A 113 6.26 6.17 -0.62
CA LYS A 113 6.03 5.27 -1.76
C LYS A 113 5.72 3.88 -1.24
N THR A 114 4.87 3.13 -1.95
CA THR A 114 4.54 1.72 -1.66
C THR A 114 4.11 1.44 -0.21
N ALA A 115 3.46 2.41 0.46
CA ALA A 115 3.08 2.32 1.87
C ALA A 115 2.41 0.99 2.26
N PHE A 116 1.42 0.53 1.47
CA PHE A 116 0.75 -0.74 1.76
C PHE A 116 1.66 -1.96 1.65
N LEU A 117 2.56 -1.99 0.66
CA LEU A 117 3.50 -3.11 0.46
C LEU A 117 4.53 -3.24 1.59
N ASN A 118 4.68 -2.22 2.43
CA ASN A 118 5.53 -2.32 3.61
C ASN A 118 4.80 -3.04 4.74
N GLY A 119 3.48 -2.92 4.83
CA GLY A 119 2.65 -3.47 5.90
C GLY A 119 2.67 -5.00 5.97
N ASN A 120 3.03 -5.57 7.12
CA ASN A 120 3.02 -7.01 7.37
C ASN A 120 1.59 -7.54 7.50
N LEU A 121 1.20 -8.42 6.59
CA LEU A 121 -0.11 -9.05 6.63
C LEU A 121 -0.09 -10.18 7.66
N ARG A 122 -1.07 -10.19 8.58
CA ARG A 122 -1.18 -11.24 9.60
C ARG A 122 -2.06 -12.39 9.13
N GLU A 123 -3.08 -12.07 8.34
CA GLU A 123 -4.02 -13.01 7.78
C GLU A 123 -3.42 -13.78 6.61
N GLU A 124 -3.84 -15.04 6.45
CA GLU A 124 -3.44 -15.84 5.29
C GLU A 124 -4.27 -15.45 4.07
N VAL A 125 -3.70 -14.60 3.23
CA VAL A 125 -4.35 -14.18 1.98
C VAL A 125 -3.60 -14.76 0.79
N TYR A 126 -4.34 -15.41 -0.10
CA TYR A 126 -3.79 -16.03 -1.31
C TYR A 126 -4.27 -15.29 -2.55
N VAL A 127 -3.37 -15.10 -3.51
CA VAL A 127 -3.68 -14.47 -4.79
C VAL A 127 -3.26 -15.33 -5.97
N THR A 128 -3.95 -15.19 -7.10
CA THR A 128 -3.62 -15.92 -8.32
C THR A 128 -2.24 -15.51 -8.84
N GLN A 129 -1.57 -16.42 -9.54
CA GLN A 129 -0.45 -16.05 -10.39
C GLN A 129 -0.91 -15.05 -11.48
N LEU A 130 0.02 -14.25 -11.98
CA LEU A 130 -0.27 -13.25 -12.99
C LEU A 130 -0.33 -13.89 -14.38
N ASP A 131 -1.28 -13.43 -15.19
CA ASP A 131 -1.34 -13.79 -16.60
C ASP A 131 -0.01 -13.44 -17.28
N GLY A 132 0.63 -14.42 -17.90
CA GLY A 132 1.94 -14.27 -18.55
C GLY A 132 3.16 -14.45 -17.64
N PHE A 133 2.97 -14.64 -16.33
CA PHE A 133 4.04 -14.91 -15.35
C PHE A 133 3.73 -16.15 -14.50
N VAL A 134 2.98 -17.09 -15.06
CA VAL A 134 2.69 -18.37 -14.41
C VAL A 134 3.97 -19.22 -14.42
N ASP A 135 4.32 -19.76 -13.25
CA ASP A 135 5.42 -20.71 -13.09
C ASP A 135 5.14 -21.98 -13.89
N GLN A 136 6.07 -22.36 -14.78
CA GLN A 136 5.87 -23.46 -15.72
C GLN A 136 5.89 -24.83 -15.02
N ASP A 137 6.68 -24.96 -13.97
CA ASP A 137 6.79 -26.20 -13.19
C ASP A 137 5.62 -26.33 -12.20
N ASN A 138 5.06 -25.20 -11.77
CA ASN A 138 4.03 -25.10 -10.73
C ASN A 138 2.80 -24.28 -11.19
N PRO A 139 2.12 -24.65 -12.29
CA PRO A 139 1.06 -23.82 -12.88
C PRO A 139 -0.18 -23.66 -11.99
N ASN A 140 -0.40 -24.61 -11.08
CA ASN A 140 -1.53 -24.60 -10.14
C ASN A 140 -1.22 -23.92 -8.81
N TYR A 141 0.01 -23.43 -8.61
CA TYR A 141 0.40 -22.77 -7.37
C TYR A 141 -0.20 -21.37 -7.30
N VAL A 142 -0.21 -20.81 -6.10
CA VAL A 142 -0.72 -19.47 -5.81
C VAL A 142 0.31 -18.69 -5.01
N TYR A 143 0.19 -17.37 -5.01
CA TYR A 143 1.01 -16.52 -4.17
C TYR A 143 0.36 -16.35 -2.79
N LYS A 144 1.07 -16.72 -1.72
CA LYS A 144 0.71 -16.36 -0.35
C LYS A 144 1.27 -14.97 -0.04
N LEU A 145 0.42 -14.04 0.35
CA LEU A 145 0.84 -12.69 0.69
C LEU A 145 1.50 -12.64 2.07
N LYS A 146 2.70 -12.04 2.12
CA LYS A 146 3.40 -11.66 3.36
C LYS A 146 3.15 -10.20 3.70
N ARG A 147 2.93 -9.37 2.67
CA ARG A 147 2.67 -7.93 2.79
C ARG A 147 1.29 -7.57 2.26
N ALA A 148 0.73 -6.49 2.76
CA ALA A 148 -0.57 -6.00 2.30
C ALA A 148 -0.49 -5.48 0.86
N LEU A 149 -1.40 -5.94 0.00
CA LEU A 149 -1.54 -5.44 -1.37
C LEU A 149 -2.55 -4.30 -1.47
N TYR A 150 -2.39 -3.48 -2.50
CA TYR A 150 -3.42 -2.56 -2.94
C TYR A 150 -4.73 -3.31 -3.20
N GLY A 151 -5.86 -2.72 -2.80
CA GLY A 151 -7.19 -3.26 -3.06
C GLY A 151 -7.66 -4.32 -2.05
N LEU A 152 -6.80 -4.80 -1.14
CA LEU A 152 -7.25 -5.52 0.04
C LEU A 152 -8.01 -4.58 0.98
N LYS A 153 -9.08 -5.09 1.61
CA LYS A 153 -9.90 -4.28 2.51
C LYS A 153 -9.12 -3.80 3.74
N GLN A 154 -8.25 -4.64 4.29
CA GLN A 154 -7.46 -4.35 5.49
C GLN A 154 -6.14 -3.61 5.23
N ALA A 155 -5.72 -3.42 3.98
CA ALA A 155 -4.40 -2.83 3.68
C ALA A 155 -4.14 -1.45 4.33
N PRO A 156 -5.12 -0.51 4.37
CA PRO A 156 -4.93 0.75 5.08
C PRO A 156 -4.65 0.57 6.58
N ARG A 157 -5.33 -0.39 7.22
CA ARG A 157 -5.17 -0.67 8.66
C ARG A 157 -3.82 -1.31 8.93
N VAL A 158 -3.42 -2.29 8.13
CA VAL A 158 -2.11 -2.93 8.23
C VAL A 158 -0.98 -1.89 8.14
N TRP A 159 -1.09 -0.93 7.22
CA TRP A 159 -0.13 0.18 7.13
C TRP A 159 -0.14 1.07 8.37
N TYR A 160 -1.33 1.47 8.85
CA TYR A 160 -1.45 2.29 10.06
C TYR A 160 -0.82 1.60 11.28
N ASP A 161 -1.11 0.31 11.49
CA ASP A 161 -0.58 -0.45 12.62
C ASP A 161 0.95 -0.58 12.55
N MET A 162 1.50 -0.80 11.36
CA MET A 162 2.95 -0.82 11.15
C MET A 162 3.59 0.54 11.47
N LEU A 163 3.07 1.62 10.87
CA LEU A 163 3.60 2.97 11.09
C LEU A 163 3.48 3.38 12.55
N SER A 164 2.31 3.13 13.17
CA SER A 164 2.07 3.38 14.58
C SER A 164 3.07 2.64 15.45
N SER A 165 3.30 1.34 15.20
CA SER A 165 4.24 0.55 15.99
C SER A 165 5.68 1.07 15.84
N PHE A 166 6.07 1.45 14.63
CA PHE A 166 7.37 2.07 14.37
C PHE A 166 7.52 3.40 15.13
N LEU A 167 6.57 4.32 15.01
CA LEU A 167 6.64 5.62 15.70
C LEU A 167 6.68 5.46 17.22
N LEU A 168 5.87 4.56 17.79
CA LEU A 168 5.90 4.25 19.23
C LEU A 168 7.27 3.71 19.67
N SER A 169 7.95 2.92 18.82
CA SER A 169 9.32 2.45 19.09
C SER A 169 10.38 3.55 19.02
N GLN A 170 10.05 4.72 18.44
CA GLN A 170 10.91 5.89 18.32
C GLN A 170 10.54 6.98 19.34
N ASP A 171 9.94 6.58 20.46
CA ASP A 171 9.50 7.42 21.59
C ASP A 171 8.40 8.44 21.27
N PHE A 172 7.67 8.24 20.17
CA PHE A 172 6.43 8.99 19.96
C PHE A 172 5.32 8.45 20.84
N SER A 173 4.40 9.33 21.21
CA SER A 173 3.16 9.02 21.89
C SER A 173 1.98 9.31 20.96
N LYS A 174 0.95 8.45 21.00
CA LYS A 174 -0.26 8.65 20.20
C LYS A 174 -1.14 9.72 20.85
N GLY A 175 -1.72 10.61 20.04
CA GLY A 175 -2.69 11.60 20.50
C GLY A 175 -3.91 10.94 21.14
N SER A 176 -4.39 11.51 22.26
CA SER A 176 -5.55 10.98 22.99
C SER A 176 -6.88 11.26 22.30
N VAL A 177 -6.97 12.37 21.54
CA VAL A 177 -8.19 12.79 20.83
C VAL A 177 -8.19 12.29 19.39
N ASP A 178 -7.05 12.38 18.70
CA ASP A 178 -6.88 11.91 17.32
C ASP A 178 -5.74 10.89 17.27
N PRO A 179 -6.03 9.60 17.00
CA PRO A 179 -5.03 8.54 16.97
C PRO A 179 -4.09 8.60 15.75
N THR A 180 -4.27 9.56 14.84
CA THR A 180 -3.37 9.81 13.70
C THR A 180 -2.28 10.83 14.00
N ILE A 181 -2.38 11.57 15.11
CA ILE A 181 -1.35 12.50 15.56
C ILE A 181 -0.39 11.75 16.47
N PHE A 182 0.91 11.91 16.23
CA PHE A 182 1.98 11.33 17.03
C PHE A 182 2.88 12.44 17.54
N ILE A 183 3.18 12.43 18.84
CA ILE A 183 3.90 13.51 19.50
C ILE A 183 5.11 12.94 20.20
N ARG A 184 6.29 13.48 19.94
CA ARG A 184 7.52 13.19 20.70
C ARG A 184 7.99 14.46 21.40
N ARG A 185 8.34 14.32 22.68
CA ARG A 185 8.88 15.42 23.50
C ARG A 185 10.30 15.07 23.92
N ASN A 186 11.22 16.00 23.71
CA ASN A 186 12.59 15.90 24.22
C ASN A 186 12.94 17.20 24.96
N GLY A 187 12.72 17.22 26.28
CA GLY A 187 12.83 18.45 27.07
C GLY A 187 11.81 19.51 26.62
N ASN A 188 12.31 20.66 26.15
CA ASN A 188 11.47 21.74 25.61
C ASN A 188 11.15 21.55 24.11
N ASP A 189 11.83 20.62 23.44
CA ASP A 189 11.62 20.37 22.02
C ASP A 189 10.41 19.47 21.83
N LEU A 190 9.53 19.88 20.93
CA LEU A 190 8.32 19.19 20.56
C LEU A 190 8.39 18.83 19.08
N LEU A 191 8.19 17.55 18.78
CA LEU A 191 8.03 17.08 17.42
C LEU A 191 6.63 16.48 17.29
N LEU A 192 5.89 17.00 16.32
CA LEU A 192 4.50 16.69 16.02
C LEU A 192 4.38 16.01 14.65
#